data_AF-A0A662LHD3-F1
#
_entry.id   AF-A0A662LHD3-F1
#
_cell.length_a   1.000
_cell.length_b   1.000
_cell.length_c   1.000
_cell.angle_alpha   90.00
_cell.angle_beta   90.00
_cell.angle_gamma   90.00
#
_symmetry.space_group_name_H-M   'P 1'
#
loop_
_entity.id
_entity.type
_entity.pdbx_description
1 polymer ?
#
loop_
_entity_poly.entity_id
_entity_poly.type
_entity_poly.pdbx_seq_one_letter_code
_entity_poly.pdbx_strand_id
1 'polypeptide(L)'
;GSRVTFVTCPLARKNIPVIRDKVTSITTPGETADIVVTEAGIAINPKREDLIKALERSPLKEEIMLLTIEELKDLSYSAAGGEPQMPTTTEEVVALIEYRDGTIIDAVRRVVEE
;
A
#
# COMPACT_ATOMS: atom_id res chain seq x y z
N GLY A 1 -4.30 -11.89 -15.42
CA GLY A 1 -3.83 -11.40 -14.10
C GLY A 1 -3.03 -12.48 -13.40
N SER A 2 -2.38 -12.15 -12.30
CA SER A 2 -1.71 -13.09 -11.40
C SER A 2 -2.73 -13.92 -10.60
N ARG A 3 -2.31 -15.08 -10.09
CA ARG A 3 -3.09 -15.86 -9.10
C ARG A 3 -2.90 -15.31 -7.67
N VAL A 4 -1.72 -14.79 -7.40
CA VAL A 4 -1.33 -14.12 -6.15
C VAL A 4 -0.37 -12.99 -6.50
N THR A 5 -0.59 -11.80 -5.95
CA THR A 5 0.24 -10.60 -6.12
C THR A 5 0.93 -10.25 -4.81
N PHE A 6 2.26 -10.14 -4.85
CA PHE A 6 3.06 -9.64 -3.74
C PHE A 6 3.56 -8.22 -4.05
N VAL A 7 3.42 -7.31 -3.09
CA VAL A 7 4.01 -5.97 -3.10
C VAL A 7 5.09 -5.94 -2.04
N THR A 8 6.35 -5.94 -2.44
CA THR A 8 7.49 -5.88 -1.53
C THR A 8 8.00 -4.45 -1.41
N CYS A 9 8.07 -3.89 -0.21
CA CYS A 9 8.57 -2.55 0.02
C CYS A 9 9.19 -2.40 1.42
N PRO A 10 10.16 -1.48 1.60
CA PRO A 10 10.62 -1.13 2.93
C PRO A 10 9.55 -0.34 3.69
N LEU A 11 9.60 -0.30 5.02
CA LEU A 11 8.70 0.55 5.81
C LEU A 11 8.87 2.04 5.48
N ALA A 12 10.10 2.51 5.32
CA ALA A 12 10.37 3.91 4.99
C ALA A 12 11.53 4.05 3.99
N ARG A 13 11.53 5.15 3.25
CA ARG A 13 12.64 5.59 2.41
C ARG A 13 13.14 6.92 2.95
N LYS A 14 14.21 6.89 3.74
CA LYS A 14 14.64 8.04 4.57
C LYS A 14 13.51 8.44 5.52
N ASN A 15 13.02 9.67 5.42
CA ASN A 15 11.93 10.24 6.20
C ASN A 15 10.57 10.15 5.48
N ILE A 16 10.43 9.30 4.45
CA ILE A 16 9.19 9.14 3.70
C ILE A 16 8.60 7.75 4.01
N PRO A 17 7.44 7.68 4.68
CA PRO A 17 6.78 6.40 4.92
C PRO A 17 6.20 5.85 3.61
N VAL A 18 6.35 4.55 3.39
CA VAL A 18 5.84 3.89 2.19
C VAL A 18 4.38 3.47 2.34
N ILE A 19 3.99 3.03 3.53
CA ILE A 19 2.62 2.60 3.86
C ILE A 19 1.95 3.74 4.62
N ARG A 20 0.77 4.15 4.17
CA ARG A 20 0.09 5.37 4.63
C ARG A 20 -1.42 5.21 4.50
N ASP A 21 -2.17 6.04 5.22
CA ASP A 21 -3.64 6.03 5.20
C ASP A 21 -4.21 6.34 3.82
N LYS A 22 -3.54 7.23 3.08
CA LYS A 22 -3.96 7.61 1.72
C LYS A 22 -2.76 7.77 0.80
N VAL A 23 -2.77 7.06 -0.33
CA VAL A 23 -1.79 7.26 -1.40
C VAL A 23 -2.04 8.57 -2.14
N THR A 24 -0.99 9.16 -2.71
CA THR A 24 -1.10 10.36 -3.54
C THR A 24 -1.86 10.07 -4.82
N SER A 25 -1.64 8.89 -5.40
CA SER A 25 -2.31 8.46 -6.62
C SER A 25 -2.52 6.96 -6.64
N ILE A 26 -3.64 6.52 -7.17
CA ILE A 26 -4.02 5.11 -7.32
C ILE A 26 -3.75 4.68 -8.77
N THR A 27 -2.69 3.91 -8.98
CA THR A 27 -2.39 3.29 -10.29
C THR A 27 -2.79 1.82 -10.35
N THR A 28 -2.85 1.17 -9.18
CA THR A 28 -3.23 -0.23 -9.02
C THR A 28 -4.27 -0.32 -7.92
N PRO A 29 -5.52 -0.73 -8.22
CA PRO A 29 -6.56 -0.90 -7.21
C PRO A 29 -6.13 -1.90 -6.13
N GLY A 30 -6.35 -1.55 -4.86
CA GLY A 30 -5.94 -2.38 -3.72
C GLY A 30 -6.58 -3.77 -3.70
N GLU A 31 -7.71 -3.97 -4.38
CA GLU A 31 -8.32 -5.29 -4.56
C GLU A 31 -7.48 -6.27 -5.40
N THR A 32 -6.48 -5.77 -6.13
CA THR A 32 -5.57 -6.59 -6.94
C THR A 32 -4.22 -6.86 -6.27
N ALA A 33 -3.99 -6.26 -5.10
CA ALA A 33 -2.83 -6.48 -4.25
C ALA A 33 -3.21 -7.46 -3.12
N ASP A 34 -2.59 -8.64 -3.12
CA ASP A 34 -2.98 -9.71 -2.20
C ASP A 34 -2.14 -9.70 -0.93
N ILE A 35 -0.83 -9.45 -1.04
CA ILE A 35 0.10 -9.49 0.10
C ILE A 35 1.08 -8.33 0.00
N VAL A 36 1.27 -7.60 1.10
CA VAL A 36 2.35 -6.62 1.28
C VAL A 36 3.43 -7.26 2.15
N VAL A 37 4.69 -7.11 1.75
CA VAL A 37 5.85 -7.67 2.45
C VAL A 37 6.84 -6.56 2.76
N THR A 38 7.21 -6.44 4.03
CA THR A 38 8.23 -5.51 4.53
C THR A 38 9.28 -6.26 5.34
N GLU A 39 10.32 -5.56 5.76
CA GLU A 39 11.34 -6.07 6.68
C GLU A 39 10.79 -6.34 8.10
N ALA A 40 9.64 -5.76 8.46
CA ALA A 40 9.02 -5.93 9.78
C ALA A 40 7.95 -7.02 9.82
N GLY A 41 7.42 -7.43 8.65
CA GLY A 41 6.39 -8.45 8.57
C GLY A 41 5.62 -8.40 7.25
N ILE A 42 4.54 -9.16 7.19
CA ILE A 42 3.64 -9.20 6.03
C ILE A 42 2.23 -8.81 6.42
N ALA A 43 1.48 -8.23 5.48
CA ALA A 43 0.04 -8.06 5.60
C ALA A 43 -0.66 -8.74 4.43
N ILE A 44 -1.61 -9.61 4.73
CA ILE A 44 -2.46 -10.26 3.73
C ILE A 44 -3.74 -9.45 3.61
N ASN A 45 -4.17 -9.16 2.38
CA ASN A 45 -5.42 -8.48 2.11
C ASN A 45 -6.57 -9.29 2.71
N PRO A 46 -7.44 -8.69 3.56
CA PRO A 46 -8.51 -9.42 4.23
C PRO A 46 -9.51 -10.05 3.26
N LYS A 47 -9.60 -9.57 2.01
CA LYS A 47 -10.41 -10.19 0.95
C LYS A 47 -9.88 -11.56 0.48
N ARG A 48 -8.64 -11.93 0.85
CA ARG A 48 -7.98 -13.18 0.46
C ARG A 48 -7.97 -14.20 1.60
N GLU A 49 -9.17 -14.59 2.05
CA GLU A 49 -9.34 -15.61 3.09
C GLU A 49 -8.66 -16.95 2.76
N ASP A 50 -8.53 -17.27 1.47
CA ASP A 50 -7.84 -18.46 0.98
C ASP A 50 -6.35 -18.45 1.39
N LEU A 51 -5.69 -17.29 1.28
CA LEU A 51 -4.29 -17.12 1.64
C LEU A 51 -4.09 -17.10 3.15
N ILE A 52 -5.01 -16.48 3.89
CA ILE A 52 -5.00 -16.48 5.35
C ILE A 52 -5.09 -17.92 5.89
N LYS A 53 -6.07 -18.70 5.41
CA LYS A 53 -6.24 -20.11 5.81
C LYS A 53 -5.06 -20.98 5.37
N ALA A 54 -4.44 -20.68 4.23
CA ALA A 54 -3.25 -21.38 3.77
C ALA A 54 -2.05 -21.13 4.70
N LEU A 55 -1.84 -19.87 5.12
CA LEU A 55 -0.79 -19.51 6.06
C LEU A 55 -1.03 -20.14 7.44
N GLU A 56 -2.27 -20.16 7.94
CA GLU A 56 -2.61 -20.80 9.22
C GLU A 56 -2.29 -22.30 9.27
N ARG A 57 -2.34 -22.97 8.11
CA ARG A 57 -2.02 -24.40 7.96
C ARG A 57 -0.55 -24.64 7.60
N SER A 58 0.21 -23.58 7.35
CA SER A 58 1.62 -23.67 6.99
C SER A 58 2.46 -24.03 8.21
N PRO A 59 3.46 -24.92 8.08
CA PRO A 59 4.43 -25.14 9.15
C PRO A 59 5.26 -23.90 9.47
N LEU A 60 5.30 -22.91 8.56
CA LEU A 60 6.06 -21.67 8.70
C LEU A 60 5.27 -20.54 9.38
N LYS A 61 4.04 -20.80 9.85
CA LYS A 61 3.16 -19.77 10.43
C LYS A 61 3.86 -18.98 11.54
N GLU A 62 4.59 -19.67 12.41
CA GLU A 62 5.29 -19.07 13.55
C GLU A 62 6.54 -18.28 13.13
N GLU A 63 7.06 -18.51 11.92
CA GLU A 63 8.22 -17.78 11.37
C GLU A 63 7.81 -16.49 10.65
N ILE A 64 6.51 -16.33 10.37
CA ILE A 64 5.97 -15.23 9.58
C ILE A 64 5.25 -14.25 10.52
N MET A 65 5.82 -13.05 10.66
CA MET A 65 5.17 -11.94 11.36
C MET A 65 4.01 -11.43 10.52
N LEU A 66 2.80 -11.97 10.76
CA LEU A 66 1.58 -11.48 10.14
C LEU A 66 1.05 -10.27 10.90
N LEU A 67 0.87 -9.18 10.18
CA LEU A 67 0.38 -7.90 10.66
C LEU A 67 -0.81 -7.46 9.80
N THR A 68 -1.64 -6.58 10.34
CA THR A 68 -2.60 -5.81 9.57
C THR A 68 -1.88 -4.75 8.74
N ILE A 69 -2.54 -4.24 7.69
CA ILE A 69 -1.93 -3.17 6.88
C ILE A 69 -1.84 -1.87 7.69
N GLU A 70 -2.74 -1.68 8.66
CA GLU A 70 -2.75 -0.58 9.62
C GLU A 70 -1.57 -0.64 10.58
N GLU A 71 -1.21 -1.82 11.10
CA GLU A 71 0.00 -1.99 11.93
C GLU A 71 1.28 -1.72 11.12
N LEU A 72 1.35 -2.19 9.88
CA LEU A 72 2.48 -1.88 8.99
C LEU A 72 2.56 -0.39 8.68
N LYS A 73 1.43 0.31 8.58
CA LYS A 73 1.36 1.75 8.42
C LYS A 73 1.90 2.49 9.66
N ASP A 74 1.49 2.09 10.85
CA ASP A 74 1.96 2.72 12.09
C ASP A 74 3.48 2.51 12.26
N LEU A 75 3.98 1.32 11.94
CA LEU A 75 5.42 1.03 11.87
C LEU A 75 6.12 1.89 10.80
N SER A 76 5.49 2.10 9.64
CA SER A 76 6.00 2.94 8.55
C SER A 76 6.15 4.39 8.99
N TYR A 77 5.15 4.95 9.67
CA TYR A 77 5.20 6.31 10.22
C TYR A 77 6.29 6.43 11.30
N SER A 78 6.37 5.45 12.20
CA SER A 78 7.44 5.42 13.21
C SER A 78 8.84 5.38 12.58
N ALA A 79 9.03 4.58 11.53
CA ALA A 79 10.30 4.47 10.81
C ALA A 79 10.67 5.76 10.05
N ALA A 80 9.68 6.52 9.58
CA ALA A 80 9.87 7.79 8.88
C ALA A 80 10.02 9.00 9.82
N GLY A 81 9.77 8.83 11.12
CA GLY A 81 9.79 9.91 12.12
C GLY A 81 8.47 10.67 12.25
N GLY A 82 7.36 10.14 11.73
CA GLY A 82 6.03 10.71 11.85
C GLY A 82 5.13 10.46 10.64
N GLU A 83 3.91 10.98 10.72
CA GLU A 83 2.96 11.01 9.60
C GLU A 83 3.46 11.98 8.51
N PRO A 84 3.36 11.62 7.21
CA PRO A 84 3.81 12.49 6.15
C PRO A 84 2.84 13.64 5.94
N GLN A 85 3.36 14.85 5.73
CA GLN A 85 2.52 15.94 5.24
C GLN A 85 2.17 15.69 3.77
N MET A 86 0.87 15.56 3.47
CA MET A 86 0.40 15.42 2.10
C MET A 86 0.59 16.74 1.33
N PRO A 87 0.97 16.69 0.04
CA PRO A 87 1.12 17.89 -0.78
C PRO A 87 -0.22 18.61 -0.92
N THR A 88 -0.20 19.93 -0.75
CA THR A 88 -1.35 20.79 -1.04
C THR A 88 -1.53 20.89 -2.55
N THR A 89 -2.74 20.61 -3.03
CA THR A 89 -3.05 20.62 -4.47
C THR A 89 -4.16 21.63 -4.77
N THR A 90 -4.19 22.14 -6.00
CA THR A 90 -5.26 22.99 -6.51
C THR A 90 -6.40 22.14 -7.08
N GLU A 91 -7.47 22.80 -7.54
CA GLU A 91 -8.57 22.13 -8.24
C GLU A 91 -8.24 21.76 -9.70
N GLU A 92 -7.10 22.19 -10.23
CA GLU A 92 -6.71 21.94 -11.62
C GLU A 92 -6.22 20.49 -11.80
N VAL A 93 -6.96 19.72 -12.61
CA VAL A 93 -6.55 18.38 -13.03
C VAL A 93 -5.51 18.49 -14.14
N VAL A 94 -4.32 17.95 -13.90
CA VAL A 94 -3.19 17.96 -14.84
C VAL A 94 -2.99 16.63 -15.56
N ALA A 95 -3.53 15.53 -15.00
CA ALA A 95 -3.54 14.22 -15.67
C ALA A 95 -4.69 13.34 -15.15
N LEU A 96 -5.12 12.40 -15.98
CA LEU A 96 -6.06 11.33 -15.61
C LEU A 96 -5.31 10.00 -15.59
N ILE A 97 -5.65 9.13 -14.65
CA ILE A 97 -5.10 7.78 -14.54
C ILE A 97 -6.15 6.80 -15.08
N GLU A 98 -5.92 6.33 -16.30
CA GLU A 98 -6.71 5.30 -16.96
C GLU A 98 -6.20 3.91 -16.56
N TYR A 99 -7.12 3.06 -16.13
CA TYR A 99 -6.84 1.66 -15.82
C TYR A 99 -6.90 0.80 -17.10
N ARG A 100 -6.41 -0.44 -17.01
CA ARG A 100 -6.25 -1.34 -18.17
C ARG A 100 -7.54 -1.66 -18.95
N ASP A 101 -8.70 -1.38 -18.36
CA ASP A 101 -10.02 -1.60 -18.96
C ASP A 101 -10.64 -0.31 -19.55
N GLY A 102 -9.88 0.78 -19.56
CA GLY A 102 -10.32 2.09 -20.06
C GLY A 102 -11.04 2.95 -19.03
N THR A 103 -11.26 2.47 -17.80
CA THR A 103 -11.89 3.26 -16.75
C THR A 103 -10.91 4.27 -16.15
N ILE A 104 -11.39 5.48 -15.82
CA ILE A 104 -10.58 6.47 -15.09
C ILE A 104 -10.72 6.18 -13.59
N ILE A 105 -9.62 5.77 -12.95
CA ILE A 105 -9.62 5.36 -11.55
C ILE A 105 -9.11 6.44 -10.60
N ASP A 106 -8.40 7.44 -11.13
CA ASP A 106 -7.87 8.55 -10.35
C ASP A 106 -7.48 9.74 -11.24
N ALA A 107 -7.21 10.89 -10.64
CA ALA A 107 -6.76 12.11 -11.31
C ALA A 107 -5.64 12.80 -10.52
N VAL A 108 -4.62 13.26 -11.24
CA VAL A 108 -3.50 14.03 -10.66
C VAL A 108 -3.84 15.51 -10.71
N ARG A 109 -3.73 16.18 -9.57
CA ARG A 109 -4.00 17.62 -9.41
C ARG A 109 -2.70 18.41 -9.28
N ARG A 110 -2.69 19.65 -9.78
CA ARG A 110 -1.52 20.54 -9.70
C ARG A 110 -1.14 20.79 -8.24
N VAL A 111 0.14 20.65 -7.92
CA VAL A 111 0.68 21.02 -6.60
C VAL A 111 0.76 22.54 -6.50
N VAL A 112 0.43 23.10 -5.34
CA VAL A 112 0.64 24.53 -5.08
C VAL A 112 2.16 24.78 -5.00
N GLU A 113 2.69 25.66 -5.85
CA GLU A 113 4.08 26.13 -5.74
C GLU A 113 4.20 27.08 -4.55
N GLU A 114 5.27 26.95 -3.76
CA GLU A 114 5.61 27.87 -2.66
C GLU A 114 6.19 29.20 -3.18
#